data_AF-A0A9R1QI16-F1
#
_entry.id   AF-A0A9R1QI16-F1
#
_cell.length_a   1.000
_cell.length_b   1.000
_cell.length_c   1.000
_cell.angle_alpha   90.00
_cell.angle_beta   90.00
_cell.angle_gamma   90.00
#
_symmetry.space_group_name_H-M   'P 1'
#
loop_
_entity.id
_entity.type
_entity.pdbx_description
1 polymer ?
#
loop_
_entity_poly.entity_id
_entity_poly.type
_entity_poly.pdbx_seq_one_letter_code
_entity_poly.pdbx_strand_id
1 'polypeptide(L)'
;MPRVKPTALRLYGSSNVVVAGITIVNSSQCHLKFDNCQGVLVHDLTISSPENSLNTDGIHLQNSKDVSIHHTNLACGNSSL
;
A
#
# COMPACT_ATOMS: atom_id res chain seq x y z
N MET A 1 -24.53 4.32 2.24
CA MET A 1 -23.32 5.17 2.18
C MET A 1 -22.18 4.30 1.64
N PRO A 2 -21.48 4.66 0.56
CA PRO A 2 -20.30 3.90 0.15
C PRO A 2 -19.27 4.00 1.28
N ARG A 3 -18.79 2.85 1.76
CA ARG A 3 -17.82 2.77 2.86
C ARG A 3 -16.47 3.24 2.34
N VAL A 4 -16.13 4.51 2.58
CA VAL A 4 -14.77 5.01 2.34
C VAL A 4 -13.84 4.25 3.27
N LYS A 5 -12.99 3.40 2.69
CA LYS A 5 -12.02 2.62 3.45
C LYS A 5 -10.83 3.53 3.78
N PRO A 6 -10.41 3.67 5.04
CA PRO A 6 -9.23 4.46 5.38
C PRO A 6 -8.00 3.86 4.70
N THR A 7 -7.08 4.71 4.25
CA THR A 7 -5.80 4.32 3.64
C THR A 7 -4.69 4.90 4.50
N ALA A 8 -3.69 4.11 4.88
CA ALA A 8 -2.62 4.59 5.77
C ALA A 8 -1.76 5.68 5.11
N LEU A 9 -1.39 5.48 3.83
CA LEU A 9 -0.69 6.49 3.05
C LEU A 9 -1.26 6.55 1.63
N ARG A 10 -1.63 7.75 1.18
CA ARG A 10 -2.05 8.01 -0.19
C ARG A 10 -1.23 9.14 -0.80
N LEU A 11 -0.66 8.89 -1.96
CA LEU A 11 -0.03 9.88 -2.82
C LEU A 11 -0.92 10.11 -4.04
N TYR A 12 -1.18 11.38 -4.34
CA TYR A 12 -2.05 11.80 -5.43
C TYR A 12 -1.34 12.81 -6.33
N GLY A 13 -1.39 12.62 -7.65
CA GLY A 13 -0.88 13.61 -8.61
C GLY A 13 0.63 13.86 -8.52
N SER A 14 1.40 12.93 -7.95
CA SER A 14 2.79 13.14 -7.57
C SER A 14 3.76 12.56 -8.62
N SER A 15 4.93 13.18 -8.79
CA SER A 15 5.97 12.71 -9.73
C SER A 15 7.30 12.46 -9.04
N ASN A 16 8.09 11.50 -9.53
CA ASN A 16 9.42 11.14 -9.01
C ASN A 16 9.38 10.82 -7.51
N VAL A 17 8.43 9.98 -7.11
CA VAL A 17 8.20 9.61 -5.71
C VAL A 17 9.09 8.43 -5.33
N VAL A 18 9.76 8.53 -4.18
CA VAL A 18 10.46 7.41 -3.55
C VAL A 18 9.82 7.11 -2.21
N VAL A 19 9.38 5.87 -1.99
CA VAL A 19 8.94 5.36 -0.70
C VAL A 19 9.89 4.24 -0.30
N ALA A 20 10.73 4.48 0.70
CA ALA A 20 11.80 3.57 1.07
C ALA A 20 11.96 3.40 2.57
N GLY A 21 12.25 2.17 3.02
CA GLY A 21 12.68 1.88 4.39
C GLY A 21 11.60 2.12 5.45
N ILE A 22 10.32 2.02 5.09
CA ILE A 22 9.20 2.25 6.01
C ILE A 22 8.49 0.95 6.38
N THR A 23 7.89 0.95 7.56
CA THR A 23 7.02 -0.14 8.04
C THR A 23 5.62 0.39 8.32
N ILE A 24 4.60 -0.25 7.76
CA ILE A 24 3.18 0.02 8.02
C ILE A 24 2.61 -1.16 8.80
N VAL A 25 2.08 -0.91 10.01
CA VAL A 25 1.53 -1.94 10.89
C VAL A 25 0.07 -1.66 11.24
N ASN A 26 -0.70 -2.70 11.58
CA ASN A 26 -2.04 -2.60 12.18
C ASN A 26 -3.08 -1.80 11.38
N SER A 27 -2.87 -1.59 10.09
CA SER A 27 -3.86 -0.91 9.27
C SER A 27 -5.00 -1.88 8.94
N SER A 28 -6.22 -1.45 9.26
CA SER A 28 -7.41 -2.27 9.17
C SER A 28 -7.78 -2.58 7.72
N GLN A 29 -7.45 -1.71 6.74
CA GLN A 29 -7.61 -1.88 5.29
C GLN A 29 -6.66 -0.94 4.51
N CYS A 30 -6.25 -1.34 3.29
CA CYS A 30 -5.40 -0.65 2.29
C CYS A 30 -4.21 0.20 2.80
N HIS A 31 -2.99 -0.32 2.66
CA HIS A 31 -1.80 0.25 3.31
C HIS A 31 -1.15 1.39 2.53
N LEU A 32 -1.08 1.29 1.21
CA LEU A 32 -0.41 2.30 0.38
C LEU A 32 -1.14 2.50 -0.94
N LYS A 33 -1.51 3.74 -1.27
CA LYS A 33 -2.17 4.06 -2.56
C LYS A 33 -1.39 5.12 -3.33
N PHE A 34 -1.15 4.85 -4.60
CA PHE A 34 -0.69 5.83 -5.58
C PHE A 34 -1.82 6.07 -6.59
N ASP A 35 -2.18 7.33 -6.76
CA ASP A 35 -3.26 7.72 -7.66
C ASP A 35 -2.79 8.86 -8.55
N ASN A 36 -2.83 8.64 -9.87
CA ASN A 36 -2.37 9.61 -10.86
C ASN A 36 -0.90 10.04 -10.66
N CYS A 37 -0.01 9.10 -10.32
CA CYS A 37 1.41 9.36 -10.06
C CYS A 37 2.31 8.91 -11.22
N GLN A 38 3.50 9.50 -11.38
CA GLN A 38 4.48 9.10 -12.39
C GLN A 38 5.90 8.98 -11.83
N GLY A 39 6.63 7.93 -12.21
CA GLY A 39 8.00 7.73 -11.73
C GLY A 39 8.00 7.41 -10.24
N VAL A 40 7.40 6.28 -9.86
CA VAL A 40 7.30 5.84 -8.47
C VAL A 40 8.30 4.71 -8.24
N LEU A 41 9.10 4.84 -7.19
CA LEU A 41 10.00 3.80 -6.71
C LEU A 41 9.62 3.43 -5.27
N VAL A 42 9.32 2.16 -5.03
CA VAL A 42 9.07 1.62 -3.70
C VAL A 42 10.06 0.49 -3.42
N HIS A 43 10.83 0.60 -2.33
CA HIS A 43 11.71 -0.47 -1.89
C HIS A 43 11.89 -0.52 -0.37
N ASP A 44 12.34 -1.65 0.16
CA ASP A 44 12.56 -1.86 1.59
C ASP A 44 11.31 -1.51 2.43
N LEU A 45 10.13 -1.84 1.90
CA LEU A 45 8.83 -1.59 2.53
C LEU A 45 8.35 -2.85 3.24
N THR A 46 7.99 -2.73 4.51
CA THR A 46 7.28 -3.78 5.26
C THR A 46 5.85 -3.36 5.54
N ILE A 47 4.89 -4.23 5.22
CA ILE A 47 3.48 -4.05 5.57
C ILE A 47 3.05 -5.27 6.40
N SER A 48 2.48 -5.05 7.57
CA SER A 48 1.91 -6.11 8.41
C SER A 48 0.52 -5.80 8.95
N SER A 49 -0.36 -6.79 8.92
CA SER A 49 -1.70 -6.75 9.51
C SER A 49 -1.90 -7.95 10.46
N PRO A 50 -2.71 -7.81 11.52
CA PRO A 50 -3.11 -8.95 12.34
C PRO A 50 -3.90 -9.99 11.52
N GLU A 51 -3.80 -11.27 11.90
CA GLU A 51 -4.31 -12.43 11.15
C GLU A 51 -5.83 -12.40 10.88
N ASN A 52 -6.59 -11.66 11.69
CA ASN A 52 -8.04 -11.54 11.61
C ASN A 52 -8.54 -10.35 10.76
N SER A 53 -7.65 -9.70 9.99
CA SER A 53 -8.01 -8.52 9.19
C SER A 53 -8.77 -8.90 7.91
N LEU A 54 -10.00 -8.41 7.76
CA LEU A 54 -10.93 -8.90 6.73
C LEU A 54 -10.72 -8.35 5.30
N ASN A 55 -9.71 -7.53 5.01
CA ASN A 55 -9.42 -7.06 3.63
C ASN A 55 -8.03 -6.41 3.57
N THR A 56 -7.04 -7.10 3.03
CA THR A 56 -5.64 -6.64 3.04
C THR A 56 -5.09 -6.40 1.64
N ASP A 57 -5.59 -5.38 0.97
CA ASP A 57 -4.91 -4.86 -0.23
C ASP A 57 -3.62 -4.15 0.23
N GLY A 58 -2.44 -4.66 -0.14
CA GLY A 58 -1.15 -4.10 0.24
C GLY A 58 -0.91 -2.73 -0.39
N ILE A 59 -0.56 -2.72 -1.66
CA ILE A 59 -0.24 -1.51 -2.44
C ILE A 59 -1.24 -1.39 -3.60
N HIS A 60 -1.94 -0.27 -3.68
CA HIS A 60 -2.91 0.02 -4.73
C HIS A 60 -2.34 1.06 -5.70
N LEU A 61 -2.24 0.69 -6.98
CA LEU A 61 -1.84 1.59 -8.06
C LEU A 61 -3.06 1.95 -8.91
N GLN A 62 -3.37 3.24 -8.99
CA GLN A 62 -4.46 3.77 -9.81
C GLN A 62 -3.90 4.86 -10.70
N ASN A 63 -4.21 4.81 -12.01
CA ASN A 63 -3.84 5.83 -12.99
C ASN A 63 -2.34 6.23 -12.96
N SER A 64 -1.47 5.35 -12.48
CA SER A 64 -0.06 5.67 -12.23
C SER A 64 0.83 5.00 -13.27
N LYS A 65 1.95 5.64 -13.62
CA LYS A 65 2.88 5.20 -14.67
C LYS A 65 4.30 5.14 -14.13
N ASP A 66 5.13 4.32 -14.76
CA ASP A 66 6.55 4.15 -14.42
C ASP A 66 6.75 3.83 -12.94
N VAL A 67 6.08 2.76 -12.49
CA VAL A 67 6.09 2.32 -11.09
C VAL A 67 6.97 1.07 -10.94
N SER A 68 7.97 1.15 -10.07
CA SER A 68 8.84 0.05 -9.68
C SER A 68 8.66 -0.25 -8.19
N ILE A 69 8.35 -1.49 -7.87
CA ILE A 69 8.16 -1.97 -6.49
C ILE A 69 8.99 -3.25 -6.34
N HIS A 70 9.95 -3.25 -5.40
CA HIS A 70 10.83 -4.40 -5.16
C HIS A 70 11.34 -4.41 -3.72
N HIS A 71 11.93 -5.53 -3.26
CA HIS A 71 12.40 -5.70 -1.87
C HIS A 71 11.33 -5.32 -0.83
N THR A 72 10.10 -5.79 -1.03
CA THR A 72 8.99 -5.54 -0.10
C THR A 72 8.58 -6.80 0.64
N ASN A 73 8.21 -6.65 1.91
CA ASN A 73 7.65 -7.70 2.74
C ASN A 73 6.18 -7.38 3.04
N LEU A 74 5.26 -8.16 2.48
CA LEU A 74 3.82 -7.93 2.61
C LEU A 74 3.18 -9.08 3.41
N ALA A 75 3.11 -8.92 4.72
CA ALA A 75 2.46 -9.84 5.64
C ALA A 75 1.01 -9.41 5.89
N CYS A 76 0.16 -9.72 4.93
CA CYS A 76 -1.25 -9.35 4.92
C CYS A 76 -2.10 -10.55 5.38
N GLY A 77 -2.71 -10.47 6.56
CA GLY A 77 -3.50 -11.57 7.14
C GLY A 77 -4.73 -11.94 6.29
N ASN A 78 -4.75 -13.17 5.77
CA ASN A 78 -5.95 -14.00 5.61
C ASN A 78 -5.53 -15.47 5.77
N SER A 79 -5.93 -16.09 6.88
CA SER A 79 -6.04 -17.54 7.02
C SER A 79 -7.38 -17.84 7.67
N SER A 80 -8.46 -17.70 6.92
CA SER A 80 -9.69 -18.43 7.22
C SER A 80 -9.76 -19.61 6.24
N LEU A 81 -9.88 -20.82 6.78
CA LEU A 81 -10.27 -22.04 6.08
C LEU A 81 -11.47 -21.79 5.16
#